data_AF-A0A350QJ52-F1
#
_entry.id   AF-A0A350QJ52-F1
#
_cell.length_a   1.000
_cell.length_b   1.000
_cell.length_c   1.000
_cell.angle_alpha   90.00
_cell.angle_beta   90.00
_cell.angle_gamma   90.00
#
_symmetry.space_group_name_H-M   'P 1'
#
loop_
_entity.id
_entity.type
_entity.pdbx_description
1 polymer ?
#
loop_
_entity_poly.entity_id
_entity_poly.type
_entity_poly.pdbx_seq_one_letter_code
_entity_poly.pdbx_strand_id
1 'polypeptide(L)'
;MSYFWLSFNLLATLATPITLGTNVTKVNDRASNQIQCIMQQQHQRYKLSYLPWRRAKHEVKQQRIDGYFTAVPDPEITQYASLSAPLFLENWYWFSRNNQDQPAPTKIRYGAVLGSHQADWFHANGYQLDVEVNTLAQLVQLLALQRIDMMLADQEDFVLMQASLKLPQQQFKRRFFRYVALGVYFSNNFLQRQPDFLTRFNQQVHQCASSPFALPENEQQKITALLLPAVTDLRQHDMLITAIQARNDLQQSIGFIQQHDELWVTEQDQQKSGLADTMLTSTLSKMLGQWQLNFAGIVTEVIVTDNQGANVAISAATSDYWQGDEAKFLSIFAQPRTFYLGPVEYDQSSRRFLTHLSMPVLHQQQHIGTIIVGINIEQALTERN
;
A
#
# COMPACT_ATOMS: atom_id res chain seq x y z
N MET A 1 -59.99 16.77 29.01
CA MET A 1 -59.39 15.48 28.61
C MET A 1 -57.92 15.72 28.31
N SER A 2 -57.04 15.50 29.28
CA SER A 2 -55.58 15.67 29.10
C SER A 2 -54.99 14.38 28.54
N TYR A 3 -54.41 14.44 27.35
CA TYR A 3 -53.61 13.36 26.79
C TYR A 3 -52.16 13.51 27.27
N PHE A 4 -51.72 12.55 28.08
CA PHE A 4 -50.33 12.33 28.46
C PHE A 4 -49.55 11.84 27.22
N TRP A 5 -48.56 12.61 26.77
CA TRP A 5 -47.53 12.12 25.86
C TRP A 5 -46.40 11.51 26.70
N LEU A 6 -46.34 10.18 26.75
CA LEU A 6 -45.12 9.48 27.18
C LEU A 6 -44.10 9.56 26.05
N SER A 7 -43.14 10.46 26.17
CA SER A 7 -41.91 10.44 25.38
C SER A 7 -41.06 9.24 25.79
N PHE A 8 -41.02 8.23 24.92
CA PHE A 8 -40.14 7.08 25.01
C PHE A 8 -38.69 7.57 24.85
N ASN A 9 -37.96 7.70 25.94
CA ASN A 9 -36.51 7.94 25.88
C ASN A 9 -35.84 6.67 25.35
N LEU A 10 -35.44 6.69 24.09
CA LEU A 10 -34.47 5.73 23.55
C LEU A 10 -33.14 6.01 24.26
N LEU A 11 -32.85 5.27 25.34
CA LEU A 11 -31.51 5.19 25.89
C LEU A 11 -30.62 4.57 24.83
N ALA A 12 -29.87 5.40 24.10
CA ALA A 12 -28.75 4.94 23.30
C ALA A 12 -27.76 4.26 24.24
N THR A 13 -27.75 2.93 24.23
CA THR A 13 -26.79 2.11 24.95
C THR A 13 -25.42 2.43 24.39
N LEU A 14 -24.69 3.23 25.16
CA LEU A 14 -23.32 3.62 24.88
C LEU A 14 -22.47 2.35 24.71
N ALA A 15 -22.17 1.95 23.46
CA ALA A 15 -21.40 0.75 23.12
C ALA A 15 -20.18 0.58 24.02
N THR A 16 -20.00 -0.60 24.61
CA THR A 16 -18.88 -0.86 25.52
C THR A 16 -17.55 -0.64 24.80
N PRO A 17 -16.55 -0.01 25.47
CA PRO A 17 -15.26 0.19 24.84
C PRO A 17 -14.59 -1.15 24.57
N ILE A 18 -14.15 -1.36 23.33
CA ILE A 18 -13.41 -2.57 22.96
C ILE A 18 -11.94 -2.46 23.39
N THR A 19 -11.30 -3.60 23.62
CA THR A 19 -9.89 -3.67 24.00
C THR A 19 -9.05 -4.17 22.83
N LEU A 20 -8.09 -3.36 22.38
CA LEU A 20 -7.14 -3.74 21.35
C LEU A 20 -5.73 -3.91 21.94
N GLY A 21 -5.12 -5.06 21.68
CA GLY A 21 -3.71 -5.30 21.96
C GLY A 21 -2.80 -4.62 20.93
N THR A 22 -1.66 -4.12 21.37
CA THR A 22 -0.61 -3.59 20.48
C THR A 22 0.77 -3.80 21.10
N ASN A 23 1.76 -4.07 20.26
CA ASN A 23 3.16 -4.10 20.67
C ASN A 23 3.87 -2.76 20.42
N VAL A 24 3.19 -1.78 19.83
CA VAL A 24 3.82 -0.52 19.44
C VAL A 24 4.13 0.28 20.70
N THR A 25 5.40 0.67 20.83
CA THR A 25 5.93 1.24 22.08
C THR A 25 5.74 2.75 22.22
N LYS A 26 5.19 3.43 21.20
CA LYS A 26 4.99 4.88 21.20
C LYS A 26 3.50 5.23 21.16
N VAL A 27 3.07 6.05 22.11
CA VAL A 27 1.85 6.84 21.96
C VAL A 27 2.06 7.75 20.75
N ASN A 28 1.10 7.77 19.80
CA ASN A 28 1.13 8.54 18.55
C ASN A 28 1.89 7.92 17.34
N ASP A 29 2.06 6.59 17.28
CA ASP A 29 2.54 5.91 16.07
C ASP A 29 1.48 5.92 14.92
N ARG A 30 1.93 5.69 13.67
CA ARG A 30 1.06 5.76 12.48
C ARG A 30 -0.13 4.78 12.55
N ALA A 31 0.09 3.56 13.03
CA ALA A 31 -0.95 2.56 13.14
C ALA A 31 -2.00 2.98 14.19
N SER A 32 -1.56 3.42 15.36
CA SER A 32 -2.43 3.96 16.42
C SER A 32 -3.25 5.15 15.94
N ASN A 33 -2.66 6.08 15.18
CA ASN A 33 -3.35 7.24 14.62
C ASN A 33 -4.44 6.84 13.60
N GLN A 34 -4.16 5.86 12.75
CA GLN A 34 -5.14 5.36 11.78
C GLN A 34 -6.28 4.62 12.46
N ILE A 35 -5.99 3.78 13.46
CA ILE A 35 -7.02 3.15 14.30
C ILE A 35 -7.88 4.21 14.98
N GLN A 36 -7.26 5.25 15.54
CA GLN A 36 -7.98 6.35 16.15
C GLN A 36 -8.95 7.00 15.18
N CYS A 37 -8.52 7.33 13.95
CA CYS A 37 -9.40 7.88 12.93
C CYS A 37 -10.59 6.94 12.63
N ILE A 38 -10.32 5.67 12.35
CA ILE A 38 -11.37 4.71 11.96
C ILE A 38 -12.38 4.51 13.09
N MET A 39 -11.91 4.42 14.33
CA MET A 39 -12.78 4.28 15.51
C MET A 39 -13.62 5.55 15.74
N GLN A 40 -13.07 6.73 15.47
CA GLN A 40 -13.81 8.00 15.54
C GLN A 40 -14.92 8.09 14.49
N GLN A 41 -14.64 7.73 13.23
CA GLN A 41 -15.65 7.72 12.14
C GLN A 41 -16.82 6.77 12.43
N GLN A 42 -16.57 5.69 13.17
CA GLN A 42 -17.59 4.72 13.56
C GLN A 42 -18.22 5.00 14.92
N HIS A 43 -17.81 6.07 15.61
CA HIS A 43 -18.20 6.36 16.99
C HIS A 43 -17.95 5.17 17.97
N GLN A 44 -16.95 4.33 17.69
CA GLN A 44 -16.58 3.19 18.53
C GLN A 44 -15.56 3.62 19.58
N ARG A 45 -15.90 3.46 20.86
CA ARG A 45 -14.93 3.65 21.94
C ARG A 45 -13.98 2.45 22.02
N TYR A 46 -12.72 2.70 22.32
CA TYR A 46 -11.73 1.64 22.48
C TYR A 46 -10.67 2.01 23.52
N LYS A 47 -9.94 1.00 24.00
CA LYS A 47 -8.75 1.16 24.85
C LYS A 47 -7.62 0.30 24.29
N LEU A 48 -6.39 0.80 24.43
CA LEU A 48 -5.18 0.08 24.03
C LEU A 48 -4.57 -0.68 25.21
N SER A 49 -4.13 -1.90 24.95
CA SER A 49 -3.37 -2.74 25.87
C SER A 49 -2.00 -3.03 25.26
N TYR A 50 -0.94 -2.50 25.87
CA TYR A 50 0.42 -2.64 25.38
C TYR A 50 0.99 -4.01 25.78
N LEU A 51 1.06 -4.92 24.81
CA LEU A 51 1.39 -6.33 25.00
C LEU A 51 2.39 -6.79 23.94
N PRO A 52 3.40 -7.62 24.27
CA PRO A 52 4.19 -8.33 23.27
C PRO A 52 3.28 -9.16 22.33
N TRP A 53 3.67 -9.32 21.07
CA TRP A 53 2.85 -10.01 20.05
C TRP A 53 2.35 -11.40 20.50
N ARG A 54 3.22 -12.24 21.06
CA ARG A 54 2.81 -13.56 21.59
C ARG A 54 1.70 -13.45 22.65
N ARG A 55 1.77 -12.43 23.51
CA ARG A 55 0.75 -12.20 24.53
C ARG A 55 -0.54 -11.68 23.90
N ALA A 56 -0.47 -10.73 22.97
CA ALA A 56 -1.64 -10.23 22.25
C ALA A 56 -2.40 -11.36 21.51
N LYS A 57 -1.67 -12.20 20.76
CA LYS A 57 -2.21 -13.41 20.11
C LYS A 57 -2.90 -14.33 21.13
N HIS A 58 -2.23 -14.62 22.25
CA HIS A 58 -2.80 -15.46 23.31
C HIS A 58 -4.06 -14.86 23.94
N GLU A 59 -4.08 -13.56 24.25
CA GLU A 59 -5.24 -12.89 24.86
C GLU A 59 -6.48 -12.92 23.93
N VAL A 60 -6.29 -12.80 22.61
CA VAL A 60 -7.39 -12.97 21.63
C VAL A 60 -7.86 -14.42 21.55
N LYS A 61 -6.95 -15.41 21.49
CA LYS A 61 -7.31 -16.84 21.52
C LYS A 61 -8.15 -17.19 22.76
N GLN A 62 -7.88 -16.51 23.88
CA GLN A 62 -8.57 -16.69 25.15
C GLN A 62 -9.81 -15.79 25.32
N GLN A 63 -10.18 -15.01 24.29
CA GLN A 63 -11.33 -14.10 24.29
C GLN A 63 -11.30 -13.04 25.40
N ARG A 64 -10.11 -12.66 25.88
CA ARG A 64 -9.94 -11.67 26.96
C ARG A 64 -9.79 -10.24 26.43
N ILE A 65 -9.45 -10.09 25.15
CA ILE A 65 -9.44 -8.82 24.43
C ILE A 65 -10.18 -8.97 23.09
N ASP A 66 -10.67 -7.86 22.55
CA ASP A 66 -11.53 -7.85 21.36
C ASP A 66 -10.72 -7.87 20.05
N GLY A 67 -9.43 -7.60 20.11
CA GLY A 67 -8.56 -7.67 18.95
C GLY A 67 -7.11 -7.29 19.23
N TYR A 68 -6.27 -7.33 18.21
CA TYR A 68 -4.94 -6.73 18.23
C TYR A 68 -4.57 -6.24 16.83
N PHE A 69 -3.76 -5.19 16.75
CA PHE A 69 -3.28 -4.65 15.48
C PHE A 69 -1.77 -4.77 15.38
N THR A 70 -1.27 -4.26 14.25
CA THR A 70 0.01 -4.62 13.67
C THR A 70 0.10 -6.09 13.32
N ALA A 71 -0.97 -6.66 12.77
CA ALA A 71 -1.07 -8.09 12.50
C ALA A 71 -0.91 -8.42 11.00
N VAL A 72 -0.17 -9.49 10.70
CA VAL A 72 -0.16 -10.15 9.38
C VAL A 72 -1.17 -11.31 9.37
N PRO A 73 -1.59 -11.81 8.20
CA PRO A 73 -2.34 -13.06 8.11
C PRO A 73 -1.62 -14.21 8.83
N ASP A 74 -2.29 -14.79 9.83
CA ASP A 74 -1.78 -15.87 10.69
C ASP A 74 -2.81 -17.01 10.73
N PRO A 75 -2.52 -18.18 10.13
CA PRO A 75 -3.44 -19.33 10.12
C PRO A 75 -3.86 -19.80 11.53
N GLU A 76 -3.02 -19.63 12.55
CA GLU A 76 -3.37 -20.02 13.91
C GLU A 76 -4.40 -19.10 14.56
N ILE A 77 -4.50 -17.87 14.08
CA ILE A 77 -5.37 -16.84 14.65
C ILE A 77 -6.71 -16.79 13.93
N THR A 78 -6.75 -17.15 12.65
CA THR A 78 -7.97 -17.14 11.82
C THR A 78 -9.12 -17.98 12.39
N GLN A 79 -8.83 -18.97 13.25
CA GLN A 79 -9.86 -19.76 13.95
C GLN A 79 -10.57 -18.98 15.07
N TYR A 80 -9.94 -17.94 15.60
CA TYR A 80 -10.38 -17.19 16.78
C TYR A 80 -10.73 -15.73 16.46
N ALA A 81 -10.28 -15.21 15.32
CA ALA A 81 -10.45 -13.82 14.92
C ALA A 81 -10.42 -13.67 13.40
N SER A 82 -11.02 -12.59 12.89
CA SER A 82 -10.99 -12.20 11.49
C SER A 82 -10.10 -10.98 11.29
N LEU A 83 -9.27 -10.99 10.25
CA LEU A 83 -8.39 -9.87 9.89
C LEU A 83 -9.16 -8.83 9.08
N SER A 84 -8.91 -7.54 9.36
CA SER A 84 -9.41 -6.42 8.57
C SER A 84 -8.75 -6.32 7.19
N ALA A 85 -9.27 -5.42 6.35
CA ALA A 85 -8.51 -4.92 5.22
C ALA A 85 -7.17 -4.31 5.71
N PRO A 86 -6.10 -4.32 4.88
CA PRO A 86 -4.81 -3.73 5.24
C PRO A 86 -4.96 -2.26 5.64
N LEU A 87 -4.42 -1.89 6.80
CA LEU A 87 -4.44 -0.51 7.27
C LEU A 87 -3.14 0.20 6.94
N PHE A 88 -2.03 -0.44 7.25
CA PHE A 88 -0.71 0.17 7.17
C PHE A 88 0.30 -0.81 6.54
N LEU A 89 1.39 -0.27 6.01
CA LEU A 89 2.45 -1.05 5.36
C LEU A 89 3.74 -0.92 6.13
N GLU A 90 4.38 -2.06 6.36
CA GLU A 90 5.79 -2.12 6.72
C GLU A 90 6.61 -2.44 5.47
N ASN A 91 7.79 -1.82 5.39
CA ASN A 91 8.75 -2.06 4.33
C ASN A 91 9.87 -2.92 4.91
N TRP A 92 9.80 -4.23 4.67
CA TRP A 92 10.80 -5.14 5.21
C TRP A 92 12.07 -5.11 4.37
N TYR A 93 13.18 -4.92 5.06
CA TYR A 93 14.52 -4.95 4.48
C TYR A 93 15.37 -6.00 5.19
N TRP A 94 16.24 -6.64 4.42
CA TRP A 94 17.38 -7.38 4.95
C TRP A 94 18.44 -6.39 5.40
N PHE A 95 18.78 -6.42 6.69
CA PHE A 95 19.88 -5.65 7.25
C PHE A 95 21.06 -6.54 7.55
N SER A 96 22.24 -6.08 7.17
CA SER A 96 23.52 -6.70 7.49
C SER A 96 24.57 -5.63 7.67
N ARG A 97 25.73 -5.97 8.23
CA ARG A 97 26.81 -4.99 8.30
C ARG A 97 27.48 -4.77 6.95
N ASN A 98 27.96 -3.56 6.77
CA ASN A 98 28.79 -3.17 5.65
C ASN A 98 30.24 -3.64 5.89
N ASN A 99 30.45 -4.95 5.88
CA ASN A 99 31.78 -5.56 6.01
C ASN A 99 32.11 -6.35 4.73
N GLN A 100 33.39 -6.37 4.33
CA GLN A 100 33.84 -7.05 3.10
C GLN A 100 33.71 -8.58 3.19
N ASP A 101 33.88 -9.16 4.38
CA ASP A 101 33.70 -10.59 4.61
C ASP A 101 32.22 -10.92 4.87
N GLN A 102 31.49 -11.24 3.79
CA GLN A 102 30.17 -11.84 3.93
C GLN A 102 30.31 -13.33 4.26
N PRO A 103 29.64 -13.84 5.31
CA PRO A 103 29.60 -15.27 5.54
C PRO A 103 28.99 -15.99 4.34
N ALA A 104 29.47 -17.19 4.05
CA ALA A 104 28.86 -18.06 3.05
C ALA A 104 27.35 -18.21 3.36
N PRO A 105 26.47 -18.33 2.34
CA PRO A 105 25.03 -18.39 2.55
C PRO A 105 24.56 -19.45 3.57
N THR A 106 25.31 -20.56 3.69
CA THR A 106 25.03 -21.66 4.61
C THR A 106 25.48 -21.43 6.06
N LYS A 107 26.14 -20.30 6.36
CA LYS A 107 26.68 -19.95 7.68
C LYS A 107 26.18 -18.62 8.21
N ILE A 108 25.16 -18.04 7.58
CA ILE A 108 24.61 -16.75 8.01
C ILE A 108 23.91 -16.95 9.35
N ARG A 109 24.31 -16.17 10.37
CA ARG A 109 23.63 -16.16 11.66
C ARG A 109 22.47 -15.19 11.64
N TYR A 110 21.26 -15.70 11.80
CA TYR A 110 20.03 -14.91 11.77
C TYR A 110 19.60 -14.54 13.18
N GLY A 111 19.12 -13.30 13.35
CA GLY A 111 18.46 -12.86 14.56
C GLY A 111 17.10 -12.24 14.29
N ALA A 112 16.17 -12.43 15.23
CA ALA A 112 14.85 -11.82 15.18
C ALA A 112 14.36 -11.38 16.57
N VAL A 113 13.32 -10.55 16.60
CA VAL A 113 12.60 -10.23 17.84
C VAL A 113 11.64 -11.38 18.15
N LEU A 114 11.67 -11.86 19.38
CA LEU A 114 10.91 -13.01 19.86
C LEU A 114 9.41 -12.86 19.56
N GLY A 115 8.88 -13.75 18.72
CA GLY A 115 7.46 -13.78 18.35
C GLY A 115 6.98 -12.58 17.51
N SER A 116 7.91 -11.88 16.87
CA SER A 116 7.60 -10.92 15.80
C SER A 116 7.16 -11.63 14.52
N HIS A 117 6.50 -10.90 13.62
CA HIS A 117 6.16 -11.43 12.29
C HIS A 117 7.38 -11.83 11.48
N GLN A 118 8.51 -11.16 11.69
CA GLN A 118 9.78 -11.52 11.07
C GLN A 118 10.29 -12.86 11.59
N ALA A 119 10.19 -13.13 12.90
CA ALA A 119 10.51 -14.44 13.48
C ALA A 119 9.59 -15.53 12.93
N ASP A 120 8.28 -15.27 12.89
CA ASP A 120 7.28 -16.20 12.32
C ASP A 120 7.60 -16.48 10.84
N TRP A 121 8.00 -15.45 10.07
CA TRP A 121 8.41 -15.60 8.67
C TRP A 121 9.67 -16.47 8.53
N PHE A 122 10.70 -16.29 9.36
CA PHE A 122 11.90 -17.13 9.32
C PHE A 122 11.55 -18.60 9.55
N HIS A 123 10.74 -18.89 10.58
CA HIS A 123 10.30 -20.25 10.88
C HIS A 123 9.48 -20.87 9.74
N ALA A 124 8.51 -20.13 9.21
CA ALA A 124 7.66 -20.60 8.11
C ALA A 124 8.43 -20.90 6.81
N ASN A 125 9.59 -20.25 6.62
CA ASN A 125 10.45 -20.44 5.45
C ASN A 125 11.67 -21.34 5.70
N GLY A 126 11.70 -22.05 6.84
CA GLY A 126 12.73 -23.05 7.14
C GLY A 126 14.09 -22.48 7.56
N TYR A 127 14.17 -21.18 7.87
CA TYR A 127 15.38 -20.58 8.42
C TYR A 127 15.50 -20.90 9.91
N GLN A 128 16.71 -21.21 10.35
CA GLN A 128 17.04 -21.35 11.76
C GLN A 128 17.51 -20.00 12.31
N LEU A 129 16.85 -19.54 13.36
CA LEU A 129 17.27 -18.36 14.11
C LEU A 129 18.33 -18.75 15.14
N ASP A 130 19.50 -18.13 15.08
CA ASP A 130 20.58 -18.32 16.05
C ASP A 130 20.28 -17.61 17.37
N VAL A 131 19.54 -16.51 17.31
CA VAL A 131 19.15 -15.73 18.48
C VAL A 131 17.79 -15.08 18.29
N GLU A 132 16.95 -15.19 19.32
CA GLU A 132 15.75 -14.39 19.48
C GLU A 132 15.91 -13.46 20.68
N VAL A 133 15.61 -12.18 20.52
CA VAL A 133 15.72 -11.16 21.57
C VAL A 133 14.40 -10.49 21.85
N ASN A 134 14.27 -9.79 22.98
CA ASN A 134 12.99 -9.21 23.39
C ASN A 134 12.69 -7.85 22.76
N THR A 135 13.70 -7.15 22.24
CA THR A 135 13.53 -5.79 21.68
C THR A 135 14.35 -5.58 20.41
N LEU A 136 13.86 -4.69 19.53
CA LEU A 136 14.58 -4.29 18.34
C LEU A 136 15.94 -3.65 18.67
N ALA A 137 16.03 -2.90 19.79
CA ALA A 137 17.27 -2.30 20.26
C ALA A 137 18.37 -3.36 20.50
N GLN A 138 18.03 -4.45 21.19
CA GLN A 138 18.96 -5.56 21.42
C GLN A 138 19.39 -6.19 20.09
N LEU A 139 18.45 -6.37 19.16
CA LEU A 139 18.74 -7.02 17.88
C LEU A 139 19.71 -6.19 17.04
N VAL A 140 19.48 -4.88 16.95
CA VAL A 140 20.37 -3.94 16.23
C VAL A 140 21.77 -3.90 16.87
N GLN A 141 21.86 -3.95 18.21
CA GLN A 141 23.15 -4.05 18.91
C GLN A 141 23.89 -5.35 18.59
N LEU A 142 23.21 -6.49 18.57
CA LEU A 142 23.81 -7.77 18.20
C LEU A 142 24.34 -7.74 16.76
N LEU A 143 23.60 -7.12 15.84
CA LEU A 143 24.06 -6.93 14.47
C LEU A 143 25.33 -6.05 14.45
N ALA A 144 25.30 -4.91 15.14
CA ALA A 144 26.43 -3.97 15.24
C ALA A 144 27.71 -4.65 15.76
N LEU A 145 27.57 -5.53 16.75
CA LEU A 145 28.66 -6.24 17.45
C LEU A 145 29.09 -7.56 16.77
N GLN A 146 28.65 -7.83 15.54
CA GLN A 146 28.94 -9.09 14.82
C GLN A 146 28.44 -10.36 15.51
N ARG A 147 27.46 -10.28 16.43
CA ARG A 147 26.90 -11.46 17.09
C ARG A 147 25.88 -12.18 16.22
N ILE A 148 25.24 -11.44 15.31
CA ILE A 148 24.50 -11.95 14.16
C ILE A 148 25.02 -11.31 12.88
N ASP A 149 24.67 -11.91 11.75
CA ASP A 149 25.09 -11.45 10.42
C ASP A 149 23.95 -10.78 9.67
N MET A 150 22.71 -11.22 9.92
CA MET A 150 21.55 -10.76 9.19
C MET A 150 20.29 -10.72 10.04
N MET A 151 19.44 -9.72 9.78
CA MET A 151 18.11 -9.59 10.38
C MET A 151 17.12 -9.03 9.36
N LEU A 152 15.84 -9.30 9.58
CA LEU A 152 14.73 -8.62 8.92
C LEU A 152 14.14 -7.60 9.89
N ALA A 153 13.84 -6.40 9.38
CA ALA A 153 13.13 -5.37 10.12
C ALA A 153 12.41 -4.42 9.15
N ASP A 154 11.44 -3.68 9.68
CA ASP A 154 10.91 -2.50 9.00
C ASP A 154 12.00 -1.43 8.85
N GLN A 155 12.00 -0.76 7.69
CA GLN A 155 12.99 0.23 7.31
C GLN A 155 13.00 1.47 8.20
N GLU A 156 11.83 1.98 8.57
CA GLU A 156 11.70 3.18 9.40
C GLU A 156 12.08 2.86 10.85
N ASP A 157 11.57 1.75 11.38
CA ASP A 157 11.90 1.29 12.72
C ASP A 157 13.40 1.03 12.90
N PHE A 158 14.06 0.41 11.91
CA PHE A 158 15.51 0.19 11.96
C PHE A 158 16.27 1.52 12.00
N VAL A 159 15.93 2.48 11.14
CA VAL A 159 16.62 3.78 11.08
C VAL A 159 16.41 4.58 12.36
N LEU A 160 15.19 4.60 12.89
CA LEU A 160 14.91 5.25 14.17
C LEU A 160 15.68 4.59 15.31
N MET A 161 15.73 3.25 15.34
CA MET A 161 16.46 2.51 16.36
C MET A 161 17.96 2.77 16.26
N GLN A 162 18.52 2.71 15.05
CA GLN A 162 19.91 3.00 14.76
C GLN A 162 20.31 4.40 15.26
N ALA A 163 19.50 5.41 14.96
CA ALA A 163 19.71 6.78 15.42
C ALA A 163 19.65 6.87 16.95
N SER A 164 18.69 6.22 17.60
CA SER A 164 18.57 6.21 19.06
C SER A 164 19.76 5.55 19.76
N LEU A 165 20.34 4.52 19.13
CA LEU A 165 21.56 3.83 19.57
C LEU A 165 22.85 4.56 19.19
N LYS A 166 22.77 5.70 18.49
CA LYS A 166 23.92 6.50 18.02
C LYS A 166 24.89 5.72 17.13
N LEU A 167 24.36 4.79 16.33
CA LEU A 167 25.17 3.98 15.41
C LEU A 167 25.32 4.67 14.05
N PRO A 168 26.51 4.66 13.42
CA PRO A 168 26.72 5.28 12.11
C PRO A 168 25.89 4.65 10.99
N GLN A 169 25.29 5.47 10.11
CA GLN A 169 24.50 4.99 8.97
C GLN A 169 25.27 4.04 8.05
N GLN A 170 26.53 4.37 7.76
CA GLN A 170 27.41 3.61 6.87
C GLN A 170 27.82 2.22 7.40
N GLN A 171 27.55 1.94 8.68
CA GLN A 171 27.87 0.66 9.30
C GLN A 171 27.03 -0.50 8.76
N PHE A 172 25.84 -0.22 8.21
CA PHE A 172 24.92 -1.24 7.73
C PHE A 172 24.60 -1.05 6.26
N LYS A 173 24.38 -2.18 5.60
CA LYS A 173 23.76 -2.25 4.28
C LYS A 173 22.35 -2.81 4.43
N ARG A 174 21.47 -2.36 3.55
CA ARG A 174 20.08 -2.78 3.49
C ARG A 174 19.75 -3.26 2.08
N ARG A 175 18.93 -4.30 1.97
CA ARG A 175 18.39 -4.77 0.70
C ARG A 175 16.89 -4.96 0.84
N PHE A 176 16.12 -4.39 -0.09
CA PHE A 176 14.67 -4.51 -0.08
C PHE A 176 14.28 -5.99 -0.09
N PHE A 177 13.30 -6.35 0.74
CA PHE A 177 12.74 -7.69 0.74
C PHE A 177 11.32 -7.69 0.18
N ARG A 178 10.40 -6.99 0.85
CA ARG A 178 8.98 -6.93 0.47
C ARG A 178 8.23 -5.86 1.24
N TYR A 179 7.03 -5.50 0.76
CA TYR A 179 6.04 -4.85 1.62
C TYR A 179 5.24 -5.90 2.40
N VAL A 180 4.78 -5.49 3.57
CA VAL A 180 3.92 -6.29 4.43
C VAL A 180 2.69 -5.49 4.80
N ALA A 181 1.54 -5.90 4.26
CA ALA A 181 0.23 -5.40 4.62
C ALA A 181 -0.13 -5.84 6.03
N LEU A 182 -0.41 -4.85 6.89
CA LEU A 182 -0.72 -5.07 8.28
C LEU A 182 -2.13 -4.60 8.59
N GLY A 183 -2.85 -5.45 9.32
CA GLY A 183 -4.24 -5.28 9.66
C GLY A 183 -4.51 -5.29 11.16
N VAL A 184 -5.80 -5.39 11.48
CA VAL A 184 -6.30 -5.66 12.83
C VAL A 184 -7.06 -6.96 12.83
N TYR A 185 -6.69 -7.87 13.73
CA TYR A 185 -7.54 -9.00 14.06
C TYR A 185 -8.61 -8.56 15.05
N PHE A 186 -9.85 -8.88 14.73
CA PHE A 186 -11.00 -8.73 15.62
C PHE A 186 -11.51 -10.11 16.02
N SER A 187 -11.65 -10.36 17.32
CA SER A 187 -12.05 -11.68 17.84
C SER A 187 -13.44 -12.07 17.34
N ASN A 188 -13.64 -13.36 17.07
CA ASN A 188 -14.91 -13.89 16.61
C ASN A 188 -16.03 -13.62 17.62
N ASN A 189 -15.73 -13.63 18.92
CA ASN A 189 -16.68 -13.26 19.97
C ASN A 189 -17.15 -11.81 19.85
N PHE A 190 -16.25 -10.88 19.55
CA PHE A 190 -16.60 -9.48 19.34
C PHE A 190 -17.41 -9.31 18.04
N LEU A 191 -16.98 -9.93 16.95
CA LEU A 191 -17.69 -9.85 15.66
C LEU A 191 -19.08 -10.51 15.71
N GLN A 192 -19.27 -11.55 16.51
CA GLN A 192 -20.62 -12.10 16.75
C GLN A 192 -21.54 -11.13 17.49
N ARG A 193 -20.99 -10.32 18.40
CA ARG A 193 -21.73 -9.26 19.11
C ARG A 193 -21.98 -8.03 18.24
N GLN A 194 -21.13 -7.79 17.23
CA GLN A 194 -21.26 -6.69 16.28
C GLN A 194 -20.99 -7.16 14.83
N PRO A 195 -21.93 -7.87 14.19
CA PRO A 195 -21.72 -8.54 12.89
C PRO A 195 -21.22 -7.62 11.77
N ASP A 196 -21.75 -6.39 11.71
CA ASP A 196 -21.44 -5.42 10.66
C ASP A 196 -20.20 -4.57 10.96
N PHE A 197 -19.55 -4.78 12.12
CA PHE A 197 -18.42 -3.95 12.55
C PHE A 197 -17.25 -4.01 11.56
N LEU A 198 -16.85 -5.22 11.15
CA LEU A 198 -15.69 -5.38 10.29
C LEU A 198 -15.91 -4.74 8.91
N THR A 199 -17.13 -4.85 8.37
CA THR A 199 -17.51 -4.23 7.09
C THR A 199 -17.41 -2.71 7.18
N ARG A 200 -18.02 -2.10 8.21
CA ARG A 200 -17.92 -0.64 8.43
C ARG A 200 -16.48 -0.21 8.69
N PHE A 201 -15.72 -1.01 9.43
CA PHE A 201 -14.30 -0.76 9.68
C PHE A 201 -13.50 -0.70 8.40
N ASN A 202 -13.67 -1.69 7.52
CA ASN A 202 -12.98 -1.73 6.24
C ASN A 202 -13.38 -0.58 5.31
N GLN A 203 -14.63 -0.11 5.36
CA GLN A 203 -15.09 1.04 4.57
C GLN A 203 -14.38 2.36 4.94
N GLN A 204 -13.91 2.50 6.18
CA GLN A 204 -13.21 3.70 6.65
C GLN A 204 -11.69 3.67 6.39
N VAL A 205 -11.13 2.51 6.02
CA VAL A 205 -9.67 2.33 5.89
C VAL A 205 -9.06 3.33 4.92
N HIS A 206 -9.67 3.50 3.74
CA HIS A 206 -9.20 4.41 2.71
C HIS A 206 -9.25 5.87 3.15
N GLN A 207 -10.38 6.32 3.71
CA GLN A 207 -10.55 7.70 4.16
C GLN A 207 -9.63 8.06 5.33
N CYS A 208 -9.35 7.11 6.22
CA CYS A 208 -8.54 7.32 7.41
C CYS A 208 -7.03 7.05 7.20
N ALA A 209 -6.60 6.72 5.99
CA ALA A 209 -5.19 6.60 5.68
C ALA A 209 -4.50 7.98 5.90
N SER A 210 -3.71 8.09 6.98
CA SER A 210 -3.09 9.34 7.45
C SER A 210 -2.02 9.91 6.50
N SER A 211 -1.57 9.08 5.58
CA SER A 211 -0.83 9.41 4.37
C SER A 211 -1.05 8.21 3.46
N PRO A 212 -1.50 8.37 2.21
CA PRO A 212 -1.56 7.23 1.32
C PRO A 212 -0.11 6.76 1.19
N PHE A 213 0.17 5.58 1.75
CA PHE A 213 1.45 4.90 1.90
C PHE A 213 2.61 5.57 1.14
N ALA A 214 3.14 6.68 1.67
CA ALA A 214 4.07 7.51 0.91
C ALA A 214 5.38 6.74 0.72
N LEU A 215 5.85 6.64 -0.52
CA LEU A 215 7.13 6.00 -0.81
C LEU A 215 8.26 6.74 -0.09
N PRO A 216 9.11 6.06 0.70
CA PRO A 216 10.36 6.60 1.21
C PRO A 216 11.19 7.27 0.10
N GLU A 217 11.88 8.35 0.42
CA GLU A 217 12.66 9.15 -0.55
C GLU A 217 13.65 8.31 -1.36
N ASN A 218 14.33 7.35 -0.72
CA ASN A 218 15.26 6.45 -1.38
C ASN A 218 14.57 5.49 -2.37
N GLU A 219 13.32 5.10 -2.10
CA GLU A 219 12.53 4.26 -3.00
C GLU A 219 12.02 5.08 -4.19
N GLN A 220 11.56 6.32 -3.94
CA GLN A 220 11.21 7.27 -4.99
C GLN A 220 12.39 7.52 -5.94
N GLN A 221 13.59 7.75 -5.41
CA GLN A 221 14.80 7.96 -6.20
C GLN A 221 15.14 6.74 -7.08
N LYS A 222 15.01 5.52 -6.55
CA LYS A 222 15.23 4.29 -7.32
C LYS A 222 14.22 4.15 -8.46
N ILE A 223 12.93 4.33 -8.17
CA ILE A 223 11.85 4.21 -9.17
C ILE A 223 11.98 5.27 -10.25
N THR A 224 12.24 6.52 -9.87
CA THR A 224 12.37 7.63 -10.83
C THR A 224 13.61 7.49 -11.70
N ALA A 225 14.76 7.09 -11.14
CA ALA A 225 15.97 6.81 -11.91
C ALA A 225 15.77 5.67 -12.93
N LEU A 226 14.96 4.66 -12.58
CA LEU A 226 14.65 3.54 -13.46
C LEU A 226 13.72 3.93 -14.62
N LEU A 227 12.67 4.72 -14.36
CA LEU A 227 11.56 4.88 -15.29
C LEU A 227 11.51 6.22 -16.01
N LEU A 228 11.96 7.32 -15.38
CA LEU A 228 11.82 8.66 -15.98
C LEU A 228 12.45 8.78 -17.38
N PRO A 229 13.65 8.24 -17.67
CA PRO A 229 14.22 8.31 -19.02
C PRO A 229 13.30 7.66 -20.07
N ALA A 230 12.88 6.42 -19.82
CA ALA A 230 12.07 5.68 -20.79
C ALA A 230 10.66 6.25 -20.97
N VAL A 231 10.04 6.76 -19.91
CA VAL A 231 8.73 7.43 -20.00
C VAL A 231 8.86 8.79 -20.70
N THR A 232 9.99 9.48 -20.52
CA THR A 232 10.28 10.73 -21.23
C THR A 232 10.39 10.52 -22.74
N ASP A 233 11.02 9.43 -23.17
CA ASP A 233 11.09 9.09 -24.59
C ASP A 233 9.71 8.70 -25.13
N LEU A 234 8.97 7.88 -24.38
CA LEU A 234 7.63 7.42 -24.78
C LEU A 234 6.64 8.58 -24.98
N ARG A 235 6.61 9.55 -24.05
CA ARG A 235 5.66 10.69 -24.13
C ARG A 235 5.94 11.64 -25.30
N GLN A 236 7.12 11.56 -25.92
CA GLN A 236 7.50 12.36 -27.09
C GLN A 236 7.21 11.64 -28.41
N HIS A 237 6.71 10.41 -28.37
CA HIS A 237 6.48 9.61 -29.56
C HIS A 237 5.35 10.21 -30.44
N ASP A 238 5.62 10.42 -31.73
CA ASP A 238 4.70 11.12 -32.65
C ASP A 238 3.30 10.48 -32.70
N MET A 239 3.23 9.14 -32.69
CA MET A 239 1.96 8.41 -32.67
C MET A 239 1.09 8.76 -31.45
N LEU A 240 1.72 8.94 -30.28
CA LEU A 240 1.04 9.28 -29.05
C LEU A 240 0.51 10.71 -29.13
N ILE A 241 1.35 11.66 -29.54
CA ILE A 241 0.99 13.07 -29.70
C ILE A 241 -0.16 13.22 -30.70
N THR A 242 -0.05 12.58 -31.86
CA THR A 242 -1.07 12.62 -32.93
C THR A 242 -2.42 12.08 -32.44
N ALA A 243 -2.42 10.96 -31.70
CA ALA A 243 -3.65 10.38 -31.18
C ALA A 243 -4.33 11.29 -30.15
N ILE A 244 -3.56 11.92 -29.27
CA ILE A 244 -4.09 12.87 -28.28
C ILE A 244 -4.66 14.11 -28.97
N GLN A 245 -3.97 14.67 -29.97
CA GLN A 245 -4.47 15.81 -30.73
C GLN A 245 -5.77 15.47 -31.45
N ALA A 246 -5.83 14.34 -32.15
CA ALA A 246 -7.03 13.88 -32.82
C ALA A 246 -8.20 13.68 -31.83
N ARG A 247 -7.93 13.25 -30.60
CA ARG A 247 -8.96 13.16 -29.55
C ARG A 247 -9.43 14.54 -29.08
N ASN A 248 -8.50 15.44 -28.79
CA ASN A 248 -8.80 16.79 -28.34
C ASN A 248 -9.58 17.61 -29.39
N ASP A 249 -9.30 17.39 -30.68
CA ASP A 249 -9.97 18.07 -31.79
C ASP A 249 -11.47 17.72 -31.90
N LEU A 250 -11.90 16.60 -31.31
CA LEU A 250 -13.32 16.25 -31.21
C LEU A 250 -14.09 17.14 -30.22
N GLN A 251 -13.38 17.87 -29.34
CA GLN A 251 -13.96 18.79 -28.36
C GLN A 251 -15.14 18.21 -27.57
N GLN A 252 -15.00 16.95 -27.14
CA GLN A 252 -16.06 16.26 -26.43
C GLN A 252 -16.38 16.96 -25.11
N SER A 253 -17.67 17.05 -24.79
CA SER A 253 -18.10 17.60 -23.51
C SER A 253 -17.78 16.65 -22.37
N ILE A 254 -17.58 17.21 -21.18
CA ILE A 254 -17.39 16.41 -19.97
C ILE A 254 -18.55 15.42 -19.72
N GLY A 255 -19.78 15.81 -20.05
CA GLY A 255 -20.95 14.92 -19.91
C GLY A 255 -20.89 13.71 -20.86
N PHE A 256 -20.31 13.88 -22.06
CA PHE A 256 -20.07 12.75 -22.96
C PHE A 256 -19.02 11.77 -22.40
N ILE A 257 -17.95 12.32 -21.82
CA ILE A 257 -16.88 11.53 -21.19
C ILE A 257 -17.43 10.73 -20.01
N GLN A 258 -18.20 11.37 -19.13
CA GLN A 258 -18.85 10.72 -17.99
C GLN A 258 -19.84 9.63 -18.41
N GLN A 259 -20.58 9.83 -19.51
CA GLN A 259 -21.46 8.78 -20.05
C GLN A 259 -20.67 7.55 -20.54
N HIS A 260 -19.50 7.76 -21.16
CA HIS A 260 -18.62 6.65 -21.56
C HIS A 260 -18.00 5.95 -20.36
N ASP A 261 -17.74 6.71 -19.29
CA ASP A 261 -17.26 6.17 -18.03
C ASP A 261 -18.26 5.22 -17.36
N GLU A 262 -19.51 5.65 -17.21
CA GLU A 262 -20.58 4.79 -16.69
C GLU A 262 -20.77 3.51 -17.52
N LEU A 263 -20.67 3.64 -18.85
CA LEU A 263 -20.74 2.49 -19.75
C LEU A 263 -19.55 1.54 -19.55
N TRP A 264 -18.33 2.08 -19.46
CA TRP A 264 -17.11 1.30 -19.25
C TRP A 264 -17.19 0.46 -17.97
N VAL A 265 -17.56 1.09 -16.85
CA VAL A 265 -17.71 0.42 -15.56
C VAL A 265 -18.78 -0.68 -15.65
N THR A 266 -19.92 -0.37 -16.26
CA THR A 266 -21.00 -1.35 -16.46
C THR A 266 -20.56 -2.57 -17.28
N GLU A 267 -19.76 -2.35 -18.34
CA GLU A 267 -19.24 -3.43 -19.19
C GLU A 267 -18.23 -4.30 -18.43
N GLN A 268 -17.34 -3.70 -17.64
CA GLN A 268 -16.37 -4.40 -16.78
C GLN A 268 -17.06 -5.25 -15.72
N ASP A 269 -18.02 -4.70 -14.99
CA ASP A 269 -18.80 -5.41 -13.95
C ASP A 269 -19.53 -6.63 -14.53
N GLN A 270 -19.99 -6.52 -15.78
CA GLN A 270 -20.69 -7.60 -16.48
C GLN A 270 -19.74 -8.57 -17.20
N GLN A 271 -18.42 -8.34 -17.13
CA GLN A 271 -17.39 -9.10 -17.87
C GLN A 271 -17.70 -9.20 -19.36
N LYS A 272 -18.28 -8.15 -19.93
CA LYS A 272 -18.65 -8.09 -21.35
C LYS A 272 -17.53 -7.45 -22.14
N SER A 273 -17.35 -7.93 -23.37
CA SER A 273 -16.44 -7.24 -24.27
C SER A 273 -17.03 -5.90 -24.68
N GLY A 274 -16.23 -4.84 -24.61
CA GLY A 274 -16.74 -3.47 -24.66
C GLY A 274 -15.76 -2.41 -25.14
N LEU A 275 -15.94 -1.20 -24.64
CA LEU A 275 -15.10 -0.03 -24.95
C LEU A 275 -13.62 -0.30 -24.62
N ALA A 276 -13.36 -0.96 -23.49
CA ALA A 276 -12.02 -1.31 -23.05
C ALA A 276 -11.27 -2.22 -24.03
N ASP A 277 -11.89 -3.33 -24.47
CA ASP A 277 -11.26 -4.24 -25.42
C ASP A 277 -11.06 -3.58 -26.78
N THR A 278 -12.04 -2.79 -27.21
CA THR A 278 -11.93 -2.03 -28.46
C THR A 278 -10.71 -1.11 -28.39
N MET A 279 -10.54 -0.37 -27.30
CA MET A 279 -9.37 0.50 -27.11
C MET A 279 -8.07 -0.28 -27.05
N LEU A 280 -8.02 -1.42 -26.36
CA LEU A 280 -6.83 -2.30 -26.28
C LEU A 280 -6.38 -2.79 -27.66
N THR A 281 -7.30 -2.90 -28.64
CA THR A 281 -6.97 -3.33 -30.00
C THR A 281 -6.34 -2.24 -30.88
N SER A 282 -6.36 -0.98 -30.43
CA SER A 282 -5.82 0.16 -31.18
C SER A 282 -4.30 0.04 -31.41
N THR A 283 -3.80 0.67 -32.47
CA THR A 283 -2.36 0.65 -32.79
C THR A 283 -1.52 1.23 -31.66
N LEU A 284 -1.97 2.35 -31.07
CA LEU A 284 -1.28 2.98 -29.95
C LEU A 284 -1.30 2.08 -28.72
N SER A 285 -2.45 1.51 -28.34
CA SER A 285 -2.56 0.58 -27.21
C SER A 285 -1.64 -0.63 -27.36
N LYS A 286 -1.55 -1.22 -28.55
CA LYS A 286 -0.61 -2.33 -28.84
C LYS A 286 0.85 -1.92 -28.69
N MET A 287 1.21 -0.71 -29.14
CA MET A 287 2.56 -0.14 -28.95
C MET A 287 2.86 0.06 -27.46
N LEU A 288 1.91 0.60 -26.69
CA LEU A 288 2.05 0.77 -25.23
C LEU A 288 2.22 -0.60 -24.54
N GLY A 289 1.45 -1.60 -24.95
CA GLY A 289 1.60 -2.99 -24.46
C GLY A 289 2.98 -3.57 -24.74
N GLN A 290 3.52 -3.39 -25.95
CA GLN A 290 4.89 -3.81 -26.29
C GLN A 290 5.94 -3.06 -25.46
N TRP A 291 5.78 -1.75 -25.30
CA TRP A 291 6.66 -0.95 -24.45
C TRP A 291 6.65 -1.43 -23.01
N GLN A 292 5.47 -1.70 -22.45
CA GLN A 292 5.29 -2.23 -21.10
C GLN A 292 6.04 -3.56 -20.89
N LEU A 293 6.01 -4.48 -21.86
CA LEU A 293 6.65 -5.79 -21.74
C LEU A 293 8.17 -5.71 -21.54
N ASN A 294 8.81 -4.64 -22.02
CA ASN A 294 10.26 -4.42 -21.85
C ASN A 294 10.69 -4.24 -20.38
N PHE A 295 9.74 -3.98 -19.48
CA PHE A 295 10.00 -3.77 -18.06
C PHE A 295 9.82 -5.04 -17.22
N ALA A 296 9.55 -6.18 -17.85
CA ALA A 296 9.45 -7.50 -17.22
C ALA A 296 8.65 -7.46 -15.90
N GLY A 297 7.43 -6.89 -15.97
CA GLY A 297 6.48 -6.83 -14.86
C GLY A 297 6.60 -5.63 -13.91
N ILE A 298 7.64 -4.79 -14.04
CA ILE A 298 7.76 -3.55 -13.25
C ILE A 298 6.67 -2.56 -13.64
N VAL A 299 6.44 -2.39 -14.95
CA VAL A 299 5.30 -1.63 -15.47
C VAL A 299 4.09 -2.57 -15.58
N THR A 300 2.99 -2.22 -14.93
CA THR A 300 1.75 -3.00 -14.94
C THR A 300 0.72 -2.48 -15.94
N GLU A 301 0.76 -1.17 -16.20
CA GLU A 301 -0.13 -0.50 -17.14
C GLU A 301 0.48 0.83 -17.60
N VAL A 302 0.02 1.29 -18.75
CA VAL A 302 0.29 2.60 -19.32
C VAL A 302 -1.03 3.15 -19.85
N ILE A 303 -1.40 4.32 -19.37
CA ILE A 303 -2.62 5.03 -19.72
C ILE A 303 -2.21 6.34 -20.35
N VAL A 304 -2.76 6.65 -21.51
CA VAL A 304 -2.59 7.92 -22.20
C VAL A 304 -3.94 8.62 -22.21
N THR A 305 -4.00 9.83 -21.69
CA THR A 305 -5.23 10.63 -21.59
C THR A 305 -5.22 11.82 -22.53
N ASP A 306 -6.41 12.33 -22.83
CA ASP A 306 -6.61 13.63 -23.46
C ASP A 306 -6.50 14.78 -22.44
N ASN A 307 -6.82 16.01 -22.87
CA ASN A 307 -6.74 17.21 -22.05
C ASN A 307 -7.83 17.32 -20.96
N GLN A 308 -8.81 16.43 -20.95
CA GLN A 308 -9.85 16.32 -19.94
C GLN A 308 -9.70 15.07 -19.06
N GLY A 309 -8.68 14.24 -19.33
CA GLY A 309 -8.40 13.02 -18.59
C GLY A 309 -9.12 11.78 -19.16
N ALA A 310 -9.77 11.88 -20.32
CA ALA A 310 -10.39 10.70 -20.94
C ALA A 310 -9.33 9.81 -21.60
N ASN A 311 -9.50 8.49 -21.51
CA ASN A 311 -8.55 7.54 -22.08
C ASN A 311 -8.49 7.65 -23.62
N VAL A 312 -7.28 7.84 -24.14
CA VAL A 312 -6.94 7.83 -25.58
C VAL A 312 -6.42 6.46 -25.97
N ALA A 313 -5.56 5.88 -25.13
CA ALA A 313 -5.02 4.53 -25.30
C ALA A 313 -4.61 3.95 -23.94
N ILE A 314 -4.69 2.63 -23.83
CA ILE A 314 -4.35 1.88 -22.62
C ILE A 314 -3.57 0.61 -23.00
N SER A 315 -2.59 0.21 -22.19
CA SER A 315 -1.87 -1.06 -22.39
C SER A 315 -2.50 -2.25 -21.66
N ALA A 316 -3.32 -1.98 -20.65
CA ALA A 316 -4.09 -2.94 -19.87
C ALA A 316 -5.46 -2.33 -19.54
N ALA A 317 -6.46 -3.17 -19.23
CA ALA A 317 -7.79 -2.70 -18.86
C ALA A 317 -7.74 -1.87 -17.56
N THR A 318 -8.33 -0.67 -17.60
CA THR A 318 -8.51 0.23 -16.45
C THR A 318 -9.87 0.00 -15.80
N SER A 319 -10.02 0.43 -14.54
CA SER A 319 -11.30 0.39 -13.81
C SER A 319 -12.39 1.21 -14.50
N ASP A 320 -12.00 2.31 -15.11
CA ASP A 320 -12.86 3.36 -15.64
C ASP A 320 -12.24 3.99 -16.89
N TYR A 321 -13.03 4.79 -17.59
CA TYR A 321 -12.65 5.45 -18.84
C TYR A 321 -12.06 6.84 -18.60
N TRP A 322 -12.49 7.50 -17.53
CA TRP A 322 -12.13 8.87 -17.20
C TRP A 322 -11.18 8.89 -16.01
N GLN A 323 -10.03 9.56 -16.16
CA GLN A 323 -9.01 9.71 -15.13
C GLN A 323 -8.96 11.16 -14.60
N GLY A 324 -9.85 12.04 -15.09
CA GLY A 324 -9.72 13.49 -14.92
C GLY A 324 -10.02 14.00 -13.51
N ASP A 325 -10.71 13.21 -12.70
CA ASP A 325 -10.97 13.43 -11.29
C ASP A 325 -9.92 12.79 -10.37
N GLU A 326 -9.02 11.98 -10.92
CA GLU A 326 -8.01 11.27 -10.15
C GLU A 326 -6.78 12.14 -9.81
N ALA A 327 -6.20 11.88 -8.64
CA ALA A 327 -5.00 12.57 -8.16
C ALA A 327 -3.81 12.43 -9.13
N LYS A 328 -3.67 11.28 -9.78
CA LYS A 328 -2.61 10.98 -10.75
C LYS A 328 -2.69 11.85 -12.02
N PHE A 329 -3.87 12.32 -12.40
CA PHE A 329 -4.07 13.27 -13.50
C PHE A 329 -4.00 14.72 -12.99
N LEU A 330 -4.79 15.04 -11.96
CA LEU A 330 -4.92 16.41 -11.43
C LEU A 330 -3.58 16.99 -10.95
N SER A 331 -2.69 16.17 -10.40
CA SER A 331 -1.37 16.59 -9.93
C SER A 331 -0.43 17.06 -11.05
N ILE A 332 -0.71 16.66 -12.29
CA ILE A 332 0.07 17.02 -13.48
C ILE A 332 -0.66 18.06 -14.34
N PHE A 333 -1.95 17.89 -14.56
CA PHE A 333 -2.70 18.77 -15.46
C PHE A 333 -3.05 20.12 -14.83
N ALA A 334 -3.30 20.15 -13.51
CA ALA A 334 -3.63 21.39 -12.81
C ALA A 334 -2.40 22.15 -12.29
N GLN A 335 -1.19 21.57 -12.37
CA GLN A 335 0.02 22.13 -11.77
C GLN A 335 1.22 22.00 -12.72
N PRO A 336 2.06 23.03 -12.88
CA PRO A 336 3.23 22.96 -13.75
C PRO A 336 4.33 22.10 -13.11
N ARG A 337 4.18 20.77 -13.21
CA ARG A 337 5.14 19.76 -12.72
C ARG A 337 5.68 18.93 -13.88
N THR A 338 6.94 18.52 -13.76
CA THR A 338 7.59 17.66 -14.77
C THR A 338 7.14 16.20 -14.66
N PHE A 339 6.86 15.74 -13.45
CA PHE A 339 6.28 14.44 -13.16
C PHE A 339 5.59 14.47 -11.79
N TYR A 340 4.78 13.44 -11.53
CA TYR A 340 4.15 13.16 -10.25
C TYR A 340 4.30 11.66 -9.99
N LEU A 341 4.88 11.31 -8.84
CA LEU A 341 4.88 9.94 -8.34
C LEU A 341 3.88 9.87 -7.20
N GLY A 342 2.86 9.04 -7.39
CA GLY A 342 1.79 8.86 -6.44
C GLY A 342 2.23 8.13 -5.16
N PRO A 343 1.31 8.01 -4.20
CA PRO A 343 1.50 7.11 -3.08
C PRO A 343 1.51 5.64 -3.50
N VAL A 344 1.81 4.74 -2.56
CA VAL A 344 1.56 3.31 -2.74
C VAL A 344 0.09 3.02 -2.52
N GLU A 345 -0.49 2.16 -3.34
CA GLU A 345 -1.85 1.66 -3.25
C GLU A 345 -1.82 0.13 -3.23
N TYR A 346 -2.69 -0.48 -2.42
CA TYR A 346 -2.83 -1.93 -2.39
C TYR A 346 -4.01 -2.33 -3.27
N ASP A 347 -3.71 -2.96 -4.40
CA ASP A 347 -4.71 -3.58 -5.25
C ASP A 347 -5.12 -4.93 -4.64
N GLN A 348 -6.35 -5.01 -4.12
CA GLN A 348 -6.89 -6.22 -3.50
C GLN A 348 -7.07 -7.38 -4.49
N SER A 349 -7.33 -7.07 -5.78
CA SER A 349 -7.61 -8.08 -6.81
C SER A 349 -6.37 -8.86 -7.18
N SER A 350 -5.27 -8.15 -7.45
CA SER A 350 -3.97 -8.75 -7.78
C SER A 350 -3.09 -9.01 -6.56
N ARG A 351 -3.48 -8.51 -5.38
CA ARG A 351 -2.71 -8.52 -4.11
C ARG A 351 -1.32 -7.91 -4.27
N ARG A 352 -1.24 -6.78 -4.97
CA ARG A 352 0.01 -6.08 -5.28
C ARG A 352 0.01 -4.67 -4.73
N PHE A 353 1.22 -4.17 -4.52
CA PHE A 353 1.48 -2.77 -4.21
C PHE A 353 1.83 -2.03 -5.49
N LEU A 354 0.97 -1.09 -5.85
CA LEU A 354 1.09 -0.29 -7.05
C LEU A 354 1.35 1.17 -6.69
N THR A 355 2.02 1.89 -7.57
CA THR A 355 2.06 3.36 -7.56
C THR A 355 1.97 3.85 -8.99
N HIS A 356 1.62 5.12 -9.19
CA HIS A 356 1.51 5.71 -10.52
C HIS A 356 2.54 6.82 -10.72
N LEU A 357 3.26 6.74 -11.83
CA LEU A 357 4.11 7.81 -12.34
C LEU A 357 3.38 8.51 -13.49
N SER A 358 3.05 9.79 -13.28
CA SER A 358 2.40 10.62 -14.29
C SER A 358 3.34 11.68 -14.84
N MET A 359 3.27 11.94 -16.15
CA MET A 359 4.02 13.00 -16.83
C MET A 359 3.16 13.75 -17.85
N PRO A 360 3.35 15.06 -18.04
CA PRO A 360 2.60 15.82 -19.02
C PRO A 360 3.05 15.46 -20.44
N VAL A 361 2.11 15.37 -21.36
CA VAL A 361 2.37 15.30 -22.80
C VAL A 361 2.20 16.71 -23.37
N LEU A 362 3.27 17.22 -23.98
CA LEU A 362 3.31 18.57 -24.52
C LEU A 362 3.42 18.54 -26.04
N HIS A 363 2.67 19.41 -26.71
CA HIS A 363 2.86 19.71 -28.13
C HIS A 363 2.90 21.23 -28.30
N GLN A 364 3.98 21.75 -28.89
CA GLN A 364 4.19 23.20 -29.05
C GLN A 364 4.03 24.00 -27.74
N GLN A 365 4.58 23.49 -26.63
CA GLN A 365 4.45 24.04 -25.27
C GLN A 365 3.03 24.02 -24.68
N GLN A 366 2.03 23.51 -25.39
CA GLN A 366 0.69 23.28 -24.86
C GLN A 366 0.61 21.90 -24.21
N HIS A 367 0.02 21.84 -23.01
CA HIS A 367 -0.32 20.58 -22.35
C HIS A 367 -1.56 19.98 -23.01
N ILE A 368 -1.37 18.88 -23.75
CA ILE A 368 -2.44 18.26 -24.54
C ILE A 368 -3.01 16.99 -23.90
N GLY A 369 -2.33 16.42 -22.92
CA GLY A 369 -2.76 15.20 -22.22
C GLY A 369 -1.72 14.71 -21.23
N THR A 370 -1.94 13.54 -20.64
CA THR A 370 -1.05 13.00 -19.60
C THR A 370 -0.74 11.53 -19.92
N ILE A 371 0.51 11.12 -19.72
CA ILE A 371 0.86 9.71 -19.66
C ILE A 371 0.94 9.30 -18.18
N ILE A 372 0.32 8.18 -17.84
CA ILE A 372 0.25 7.62 -16.50
C ILE A 372 0.75 6.19 -16.57
N VAL A 373 1.72 5.84 -15.74
CA VAL A 373 2.37 4.52 -15.73
C VAL A 373 2.15 3.88 -14.37
N GLY A 374 1.43 2.76 -14.33
CA GLY A 374 1.29 1.94 -13.13
C GLY A 374 2.52 1.07 -12.90
N ILE A 375 3.01 1.05 -11.66
CA ILE A 375 4.31 0.47 -11.28
C ILE A 375 4.09 -0.55 -10.17
N ASN A 376 4.53 -1.78 -10.40
CA ASN A 376 4.67 -2.78 -9.34
C ASN A 376 5.91 -2.46 -8.49
N ILE A 377 5.69 -1.94 -7.29
CA ILE A 377 6.77 -1.38 -6.47
C ILE A 377 7.70 -2.49 -5.97
N GLU A 378 7.16 -3.66 -5.59
CA GLU A 378 7.99 -4.77 -5.14
C GLU A 378 8.96 -5.21 -6.23
N GLN A 379 8.49 -5.32 -7.48
CA GLN A 379 9.36 -5.64 -8.60
C GLN A 379 10.34 -4.51 -8.94
N ALA A 380 9.92 -3.25 -8.81
CA ALA A 380 10.77 -2.09 -9.08
C ALA A 380 11.93 -1.96 -8.08
N LEU A 381 11.70 -2.33 -6.82
CA LEU A 381 12.68 -2.19 -5.72
C LEU A 381 13.52 -3.44 -5.51
N THR A 382 13.08 -4.60 -6.01
CA THR A 382 13.86 -5.84 -5.93
C THR A 382 15.12 -5.70 -6.78
N GLU A 383 16.28 -5.81 -6.13
CA GLU A 383 17.57 -5.82 -6.81
C GLU A 383 17.64 -7.07 -7.70
N ARG A 384 17.67 -6.85 -9.02
CA ARG A 384 17.95 -7.90 -10.00
C ARG A 384 19.47 -8.08 -10.04
N ASN A 385 19.93 -9.25 -9.61
CA ASN A 385 21.34 -9.66 -9.67
C ASN A 385 21.84 -9.73 -11.11
#